data_AF-A0A259RSR4-F1
#
_entry.id   AF-A0A259RSR4-F1
#
_cell.length_a   1.000
_cell.length_b   1.000
_cell.length_c   1.000
_cell.angle_alpha   90.00
_cell.angle_beta   90.00
_cell.angle_gamma   90.00
#
_symmetry.space_group_name_H-M   'P 1'
#
loop_
_entity.id
_entity.type
_entity.pdbx_description
1 polymer ?
#
loop_
_entity_poly.entity_id
_entity_poly.type
_entity_poly.pdbx_seq_one_letter_code
_entity_poly.pdbx_strand_id
1 'polypeptide(L)'
;IDKITGPDGTDIPLPPPSCTEVIKPEIAATAAFALKGVMDPGGTGSRANPGDGTPLIGKTGTHESAQTMLVDSSTAATTAVWVGQANGDADIYNYYSHDVNVPDIRYGLSRQITAAADAIFPGSPFPSPSQSLLKQSYTNLPSVVGMTVDQATQTLEGSGFSVTVGPAVQSNLPTDQVAQQDPGPGQAVTGSTITISPSNGQGVPVPNVVGKTMGDAATALKDAGFNSVKGTCTPGNGDDSGTVSATTPAAGTPAPKGSSVTLNYVKKNC
;
A
#
# COMPACT_ATOMS: atom_id res chain seq x y z
N ILE A 1 20.72 -8.89 34.72
CA ILE A 1 21.40 -9.60 35.84
C ILE A 1 22.55 -8.70 36.21
N ASP A 2 22.55 -8.12 37.41
CA ASP A 2 23.59 -7.17 37.83
C ASP A 2 24.73 -7.86 38.58
N LYS A 3 24.47 -9.08 39.07
CA LYS A 3 25.45 -9.91 39.78
C LYS A 3 25.08 -11.38 39.70
N ILE A 4 26.08 -12.24 39.54
CA ILE A 4 25.98 -13.69 39.76
C ILE A 4 26.98 -14.02 40.86
N THR A 5 26.50 -14.61 41.96
CA THR A 5 27.37 -15.10 43.03
C THR A 5 27.50 -16.62 42.90
N GLY A 6 28.73 -17.12 42.84
CA GLY A 6 29.06 -18.53 42.78
C GLY A 6 28.79 -19.28 44.09
N PRO A 7 28.82 -20.62 44.08
CA PRO A 7 28.59 -21.45 45.26
C PRO A 7 29.61 -21.24 46.40
N ASP A 8 30.78 -20.71 46.08
CA ASP A 8 31.87 -20.36 47.00
C ASP A 8 31.80 -18.90 47.51
N GLY A 9 30.75 -18.16 47.12
CA GLY A 9 30.58 -16.75 47.45
C GLY A 9 31.35 -15.79 46.55
N THR A 10 32.05 -16.29 45.51
CA THR A 10 32.78 -15.42 44.57
C THR A 10 31.86 -14.80 43.52
N ASP A 11 32.20 -13.59 43.08
CA ASP A 11 31.44 -12.91 42.03
C ASP A 11 31.84 -13.48 40.66
N ILE A 12 30.86 -13.99 39.92
CA ILE A 12 31.05 -14.47 38.55
C ILE A 12 30.90 -13.27 37.61
N PRO A 13 31.93 -12.93 36.81
CA PRO A 13 31.86 -11.81 35.89
C PRO A 13 30.80 -12.08 34.82
N LEU A 14 29.94 -11.09 34.61
CA LEU A 14 28.94 -11.13 33.55
C LEU A 14 29.62 -10.90 32.20
N PRO A 15 29.23 -11.64 31.15
CA PRO A 15 29.71 -11.34 29.81
C PRO A 15 29.28 -9.91 29.44
N PRO A 16 30.19 -9.09 28.88
CA PRO A 16 29.84 -7.75 28.46
C PRO A 16 28.77 -7.82 27.37
N PRO A 17 27.83 -6.86 27.32
CA PRO A 17 26.87 -6.79 26.24
C PRO A 17 27.58 -6.60 24.91
N SER A 18 27.21 -7.39 23.90
CA SER A 18 27.64 -7.19 22.52
C SER A 18 26.65 -6.29 21.82
N CYS A 19 27.02 -5.02 21.62
CA CYS A 19 26.22 -4.07 20.85
C CYS A 19 26.78 -3.96 19.43
N THR A 20 25.94 -4.20 18.41
CA THR A 20 26.29 -3.98 17.00
C THR A 20 25.34 -2.96 16.41
N GLU A 21 25.88 -1.93 15.77
CA GLU A 21 25.07 -0.99 15.00
C GLU A 21 24.50 -1.71 13.77
N VAL A 22 23.18 -1.88 13.73
CA VAL A 22 22.46 -2.47 12.59
C VAL A 22 21.71 -1.41 11.77
N ILE A 23 21.53 -0.22 12.32
CA ILE A 23 20.87 0.94 11.70
C ILE A 23 21.64 2.19 12.12
N LYS A 24 21.87 3.10 11.17
CA LYS A 24 22.58 4.35 11.44
C LYS A 24 21.83 5.22 12.46
N PRO A 25 22.54 5.96 13.35
CA PRO A 25 21.91 6.78 14.38
C PRO A 25 20.87 7.78 13.86
N GLU A 26 21.11 8.42 12.73
CA GLU A 26 20.18 9.38 12.14
C GLU A 26 18.90 8.74 11.61
N ILE A 27 18.97 7.49 11.16
CA ILE A 27 17.81 6.70 10.72
C ILE A 27 17.01 6.28 11.96
N ALA A 28 17.69 5.79 13.00
CA ALA A 28 17.07 5.40 14.26
C ALA A 28 16.36 6.59 14.95
N ALA A 29 16.99 7.75 15.00
CA ALA A 29 16.39 8.99 15.52
C ALA A 29 15.15 9.42 14.73
N THR A 30 15.19 9.28 13.40
CA THR A 30 14.06 9.63 12.54
C THR A 30 12.90 8.64 12.68
N ALA A 31 13.20 7.34 12.82
CA ALA A 31 12.20 6.33 13.14
C ALA A 31 11.57 6.59 14.52
N ALA A 32 12.38 6.90 15.53
CA ALA A 32 11.90 7.27 16.86
C ALA A 32 10.96 8.48 16.79
N PHE A 33 11.31 9.52 16.02
CA PHE A 33 10.44 10.67 15.80
C PHE A 33 9.07 10.28 15.24
N ALA A 34 9.01 9.39 14.24
CA ALA A 34 7.74 8.90 13.71
C ALA A 34 6.95 8.08 14.74
N LEU A 35 7.63 7.25 15.54
CA LEU A 35 7.02 6.39 16.56
C LEU A 35 6.50 7.16 17.78
N LYS A 36 6.94 8.41 18.03
CA LYS A 36 6.36 9.28 19.07
C LYS A 36 4.86 9.48 18.85
N GLY A 37 4.43 9.65 17.59
CA GLY A 37 3.03 9.87 17.25
C GLY A 37 2.08 8.74 17.65
N VAL A 38 2.59 7.54 17.92
CA VAL A 38 1.80 6.43 18.48
C VAL A 38 1.42 6.69 19.94
N MET A 39 2.32 7.31 20.72
CA MET A 39 2.15 7.56 22.15
C MET A 39 1.61 8.96 22.45
N ASP A 40 1.71 9.88 21.50
CA ASP A 40 1.15 11.23 21.59
C ASP A 40 -0.40 11.22 21.60
N PRO A 41 -1.05 12.27 22.14
CA PRO A 41 -2.51 12.39 22.12
C PRO A 41 -3.12 12.17 20.72
N GLY A 42 -4.09 11.26 20.63
CA GLY A 42 -4.71 10.86 19.36
C GLY A 42 -4.00 9.69 18.65
N GLY A 43 -2.81 9.29 19.10
CA GLY A 43 -2.09 8.11 18.63
C GLY A 43 -2.73 6.79 19.07
N THR A 44 -2.43 5.70 18.35
CA THR A 44 -3.01 4.37 18.63
C THR A 44 -2.57 3.78 19.97
N GLY A 45 -1.41 4.16 20.48
CA GLY A 45 -0.87 3.76 21.79
C GLY A 45 -1.10 4.78 22.90
N SER A 46 -1.73 5.92 22.62
CA SER A 46 -1.87 7.04 23.56
C SER A 46 -2.47 6.67 24.92
N ARG A 47 -3.38 5.69 24.96
CA ARG A 47 -4.01 5.20 26.20
C ARG A 47 -3.04 4.50 27.17
N ALA A 48 -1.90 4.05 26.67
CA ALA A 48 -0.83 3.43 27.45
C ALA A 48 0.17 4.45 28.00
N ASN A 49 0.11 5.73 27.58
CA ASN A 49 1.02 6.74 28.11
C ASN A 49 0.75 6.98 29.62
N PRO A 50 1.76 6.89 30.49
CA PRO A 50 1.61 7.10 31.93
C PRO A 50 1.35 8.56 32.31
N GLY A 51 1.68 9.51 31.44
CA GLY A 51 1.48 10.94 31.70
C GLY A 51 2.43 11.53 32.74
N ASP A 52 3.57 10.88 32.99
CA ASP A 52 4.60 11.30 33.94
C ASP A 52 5.64 12.26 33.35
N GLY A 53 5.53 12.59 32.05
CA GLY A 53 6.42 13.50 31.35
C GLY A 53 7.61 12.81 30.68
N THR A 54 7.77 11.49 30.82
CA THR A 54 8.81 10.74 30.11
C THR A 54 8.52 10.74 28.61
N PRO A 55 9.47 11.14 27.75
CA PRO A 55 9.31 10.99 26.31
C PRO A 55 9.26 9.50 25.93
N LEU A 56 8.20 9.10 25.23
CA LEU A 56 7.99 7.71 24.79
C LEU A 56 7.85 7.62 23.28
N ILE A 57 8.35 6.51 22.74
CA ILE A 57 8.00 6.01 21.39
C ILE A 57 7.27 4.70 21.56
N GLY A 58 6.43 4.33 20.60
CA GLY A 58 5.78 3.03 20.66
C GLY A 58 5.24 2.54 19.34
N LYS A 59 4.83 1.28 19.32
CA LYS A 59 4.14 0.67 18.20
C LYS A 59 3.09 -0.32 18.68
N THR A 60 1.87 -0.14 18.22
CA THR A 60 0.80 -1.12 18.38
C THR A 60 0.91 -2.21 17.30
N GLY A 61 0.67 -3.46 17.68
CA GLY A 61 0.55 -4.61 16.78
C GLY A 61 -0.80 -5.29 16.97
N THR A 62 -1.36 -5.78 15.87
CA THR A 62 -2.56 -6.63 15.84
C THR A 62 -2.29 -7.74 14.84
N HIS A 63 -2.49 -8.99 15.26
CA HIS A 63 -2.36 -10.16 14.41
C HIS A 63 -3.73 -10.84 14.33
N GLU A 64 -4.34 -10.69 13.15
CA GLU A 64 -5.75 -10.96 12.86
C GLU A 64 -6.68 -10.53 14.01
N SER A 65 -7.54 -11.45 14.47
CA SER A 65 -8.47 -11.25 15.58
C SER A 65 -8.02 -11.96 16.86
N ALA A 66 -6.84 -12.57 16.89
CA ALA A 66 -6.42 -13.44 17.98
C ALA A 66 -5.47 -12.77 18.99
N GLN A 67 -4.72 -11.74 18.56
CA GLN A 67 -3.63 -11.19 19.36
C GLN A 67 -3.41 -9.69 19.15
N THR A 68 -2.99 -9.02 20.22
CA THR A 68 -2.58 -7.62 20.20
C THR A 68 -1.33 -7.39 21.02
N MET A 69 -0.52 -6.43 20.60
CA MET A 69 0.74 -6.09 21.26
C MET A 69 0.90 -4.57 21.32
N LEU A 70 1.57 -4.09 22.35
CA LEU A 70 2.18 -2.78 22.39
C LEU A 70 3.63 -2.94 22.84
N VAL A 71 4.54 -2.38 22.06
CA VAL A 71 5.93 -2.17 22.49
C VAL A 71 6.11 -0.67 22.63
N ASP A 72 6.53 -0.21 23.80
CA ASP A 72 6.86 1.18 24.06
C ASP A 72 8.27 1.29 24.65
N SER A 73 8.91 2.43 24.45
CA SER A 73 10.27 2.66 24.90
C SER A 73 10.46 4.11 25.28
N SER A 74 11.11 4.33 26.41
CA SER A 74 11.89 5.54 26.66
C SER A 74 13.29 5.34 26.06
N THR A 75 14.18 6.32 26.23
CA THR A 75 15.60 6.16 25.86
C THR A 75 16.37 5.25 26.83
N ALA A 76 15.79 4.90 27.99
CA ALA A 76 16.45 4.13 29.03
C ALA A 76 15.88 2.72 29.21
N ALA A 77 14.61 2.50 28.86
CA ALA A 77 13.96 1.19 28.96
C ALA A 77 12.95 0.95 27.83
N THR A 78 12.79 -0.32 27.47
CA THR A 78 11.75 -0.79 26.52
C THR A 78 10.84 -1.77 27.25
N THR A 79 9.53 -1.61 27.08
CA THR A 79 8.52 -2.53 27.59
C THR A 79 7.74 -3.15 26.42
N ALA A 80 7.26 -4.37 26.63
CA ALA A 80 6.44 -5.06 25.66
C ALA A 80 5.29 -5.77 26.37
N VAL A 81 4.06 -5.46 25.98
CA VAL A 81 2.85 -6.09 26.49
C VAL A 81 2.14 -6.77 25.35
N TRP A 82 1.95 -8.08 25.47
CA TRP A 82 1.15 -8.89 24.57
C TRP A 82 -0.11 -9.37 25.29
N VAL A 83 -1.24 -9.28 24.59
CA VAL A 83 -2.52 -9.83 25.02
C VAL A 83 -3.12 -10.58 23.84
N GLY A 84 -3.29 -11.89 24.01
CA GLY A 84 -3.86 -12.74 22.98
C GLY A 84 -4.07 -14.16 23.48
N GLN A 85 -4.51 -15.01 22.57
CA GLN A 85 -4.62 -16.44 22.83
C GLN A 85 -3.36 -17.16 22.36
N ALA A 86 -2.82 -18.03 23.21
CA ALA A 86 -1.63 -18.82 22.86
C ALA A 86 -1.87 -19.74 21.64
N ASN A 87 -3.10 -20.25 21.46
CA ASN A 87 -3.46 -21.16 20.38
C ASN A 87 -4.06 -20.47 19.14
N GLY A 88 -4.56 -19.24 19.27
CA GLY A 88 -5.04 -18.43 18.14
C GLY A 88 -6.44 -18.75 17.59
N ASP A 89 -7.19 -19.66 18.20
CA ASP A 89 -8.43 -20.19 17.61
C ASP A 89 -9.70 -19.35 17.84
N ALA A 90 -9.61 -18.26 18.60
CA ALA A 90 -10.76 -17.43 18.90
C ALA A 90 -10.48 -15.92 18.81
N ASP A 91 -11.52 -15.21 18.42
CA ASP A 91 -11.54 -13.77 18.23
C ASP A 91 -11.61 -13.05 19.59
N ILE A 92 -10.51 -12.43 20.02
CA ILE A 92 -10.42 -11.73 21.30
C ILE A 92 -11.26 -10.46 21.36
N TYR A 93 -11.69 -9.90 20.22
CA TYR A 93 -12.51 -8.69 20.18
C TYR A 93 -13.94 -8.92 20.70
N ASN A 94 -14.39 -10.17 20.72
CA ASN A 94 -15.71 -10.55 21.23
C ASN A 94 -15.74 -10.80 22.74
N TYR A 95 -14.60 -10.70 23.43
CA TYR A 95 -14.49 -11.00 24.85
C TYR A 95 -14.20 -9.76 25.69
N TYR A 96 -14.73 -9.75 26.90
CA TYR A 96 -14.53 -8.71 27.90
C TYR A 96 -14.12 -9.34 29.23
N SER A 97 -13.24 -8.66 29.95
CA SER A 97 -12.91 -8.97 31.35
C SER A 97 -13.13 -7.71 32.18
N HIS A 98 -14.03 -7.77 33.16
CA HIS A 98 -14.37 -6.64 34.04
C HIS A 98 -14.64 -5.34 33.25
N ASP A 99 -15.52 -5.43 32.24
CA ASP A 99 -15.93 -4.34 31.33
C ASP A 99 -14.83 -3.77 30.42
N VAL A 100 -13.64 -4.37 30.41
CA VAL A 100 -12.56 -4.04 29.49
C VAL A 100 -12.55 -5.07 28.35
N ASN A 101 -12.61 -4.59 27.11
CA ASN A 101 -12.44 -5.45 25.95
C ASN A 101 -11.05 -6.09 26.00
N VAL A 102 -10.96 -7.40 25.81
CA VAL A 102 -9.69 -8.15 25.99
C VAL A 102 -8.49 -7.51 25.27
N PRO A 103 -8.55 -7.10 23.99
CA PRO A 103 -7.41 -6.45 23.35
C PRO A 103 -6.97 -5.16 24.06
N ASP A 104 -7.90 -4.40 24.64
CA ASP A 104 -7.60 -3.11 25.30
C ASP A 104 -6.90 -3.25 26.66
N ILE A 105 -6.88 -4.46 27.24
CA ILE A 105 -6.14 -4.76 28.49
C ILE A 105 -4.66 -4.35 28.36
N ARG A 106 -4.08 -4.51 27.16
CA ARG A 106 -2.66 -4.16 26.91
C ARG A 106 -2.33 -2.73 27.29
N TYR A 107 -3.25 -1.79 27.11
CA TYR A 107 -2.99 -0.38 27.40
C TYR A 107 -2.89 -0.11 28.90
N GLY A 108 -3.80 -0.69 29.69
CA GLY A 108 -3.78 -0.56 31.14
C GLY A 108 -2.57 -1.23 31.78
N LEU A 109 -2.12 -2.36 31.21
CA LEU A 109 -0.91 -3.05 31.63
C LEU A 109 0.35 -2.26 31.25
N SER A 110 0.50 -1.86 29.97
CA SER A 110 1.66 -1.06 29.53
C SER A 110 1.80 0.18 30.39
N ARG A 111 0.73 0.93 30.60
CA ARG A 111 0.80 2.17 31.39
C ARG A 111 1.41 1.98 32.77
N GLN A 112 1.03 0.90 33.47
CA GLN A 112 1.56 0.60 34.81
C GLN A 112 3.00 0.10 34.77
N ILE A 113 3.32 -0.77 33.80
CA ILE A 113 4.66 -1.34 33.64
C ILE A 113 5.64 -0.25 33.23
N THR A 114 5.28 0.60 32.26
CA THR A 114 6.09 1.72 31.78
C THR A 114 6.29 2.77 32.86
N ALA A 115 5.25 3.16 33.61
CA ALA A 115 5.42 4.07 34.75
C ALA A 115 6.42 3.53 35.80
N ALA A 116 6.35 2.22 36.09
CA ALA A 116 7.30 1.58 37.00
C ALA A 116 8.72 1.53 36.41
N ALA A 117 8.84 1.25 35.11
CA ALA A 117 10.12 1.24 34.41
C ALA A 117 10.76 2.64 34.38
N ASP A 118 10.00 3.68 34.08
CA ASP A 118 10.48 5.07 34.00
C ASP A 118 10.92 5.61 35.37
N ALA A 119 10.29 5.14 36.46
CA ALA A 119 10.73 5.47 37.82
C ALA A 119 12.09 4.85 38.19
N ILE A 120 12.44 3.70 37.61
CA ILE A 120 13.72 3.00 37.84
C ILE A 120 14.78 3.45 36.84
N PHE A 121 14.38 3.67 35.59
CA PHE A 121 15.21 3.97 34.44
C PHE A 121 14.70 5.27 33.77
N PRO A 122 15.00 6.44 34.34
CA PRO A 122 14.49 7.70 33.83
C PRO A 122 15.02 8.00 32.44
N GLY A 123 14.11 8.10 31.46
CA GLY A 123 14.43 8.41 30.08
C GLY A 123 14.83 9.88 29.88
N SER A 124 15.76 10.12 28.96
CA SER A 124 16.06 11.43 28.39
C SER A 124 15.28 11.68 27.09
N PRO A 125 15.24 12.92 26.58
CA PRO A 125 14.70 13.21 25.25
C PRO A 125 15.36 12.37 24.16
N PHE A 126 14.57 11.88 23.21
CA PHE A 126 15.07 11.22 22.00
C PHE A 126 15.85 12.21 21.12
N PRO A 127 16.89 11.74 20.39
CA PRO A 127 17.59 12.56 19.41
C PRO A 127 16.64 13.14 18.34
N SER A 128 16.99 14.32 17.82
CA SER A 128 16.22 14.98 16.76
C SER A 128 16.28 14.18 15.45
N PRO A 129 15.20 14.16 14.65
CA PRO A 129 15.20 13.48 13.35
C PRO A 129 16.11 14.19 12.34
N SER A 130 16.55 13.44 11.34
CA SER A 130 17.21 14.01 10.18
C SER A 130 16.20 14.71 9.28
N GLN A 131 16.39 16.02 9.07
CA GLN A 131 15.51 16.83 8.21
C GLN A 131 15.46 16.34 6.76
N SER A 132 16.51 15.69 6.27
CA SER A 132 16.51 15.10 4.93
C SER A 132 15.67 13.83 4.85
N LEU A 133 15.61 13.05 5.94
CA LEU A 133 14.82 11.81 6.01
C LEU A 133 13.34 12.06 6.32
N LEU A 134 12.98 13.27 6.76
CA LEU A 134 11.58 13.71 6.89
C LEU A 134 10.95 14.09 5.54
N LYS A 135 11.75 14.27 4.49
CA LYS A 135 11.28 14.61 3.15
C LYS A 135 11.06 13.34 2.34
N GLN A 136 9.94 13.28 1.65
CA GLN A 136 9.64 12.21 0.72
C GLN A 136 10.65 12.28 -0.44
N SER A 137 11.47 11.23 -0.58
CA SER A 137 12.42 11.10 -1.68
C SER A 137 11.67 10.57 -2.89
N TYR A 138 11.90 11.19 -4.05
CA TYR A 138 11.35 10.75 -5.33
C TYR A 138 12.46 10.27 -6.24
N THR A 139 12.20 9.19 -6.95
CA THR A 139 13.06 8.62 -7.99
C THR A 139 12.30 8.59 -9.31
N ASN A 140 13.05 8.66 -10.41
CA ASN A 140 12.47 8.53 -11.75
C ASN A 140 11.88 7.12 -11.94
N LEU A 141 10.58 7.04 -12.15
CA LEU A 141 9.83 5.83 -12.45
C LEU A 141 9.81 5.61 -13.98
N PRO A 142 10.54 4.61 -14.51
CA PRO A 142 10.53 4.33 -15.94
C PRO A 142 9.16 3.82 -16.40
N SER A 143 8.90 4.00 -17.70
CA SER A 143 7.79 3.32 -18.37
C SER A 143 8.22 1.90 -18.71
N VAL A 144 7.44 0.92 -18.29
CA VAL A 144 7.64 -0.52 -18.57
C VAL A 144 6.50 -1.12 -19.39
N VAL A 145 5.51 -0.31 -19.79
CA VAL A 145 4.44 -0.74 -20.71
C VAL A 145 5.05 -1.26 -22.01
N GLY A 146 4.61 -2.45 -22.43
CA GLY A 146 5.12 -3.17 -23.61
C GLY A 146 6.33 -4.06 -23.35
N MET A 147 6.98 -3.98 -22.18
CA MET A 147 7.99 -4.96 -21.77
C MET A 147 7.32 -6.26 -21.31
N THR A 148 8.05 -7.38 -21.34
CA THR A 148 7.61 -8.59 -20.62
C THR A 148 7.55 -8.34 -19.12
N VAL A 149 6.72 -9.08 -18.38
CA VAL A 149 6.62 -8.96 -16.92
C VAL A 149 8.00 -9.10 -16.25
N ASP A 150 8.82 -10.04 -16.71
CA ASP A 150 10.17 -10.26 -16.18
C ASP A 150 11.11 -9.06 -16.44
N GLN A 151 11.13 -8.52 -17.66
CA GLN A 151 11.95 -7.35 -18.01
C GLN A 151 11.50 -6.10 -17.27
N ALA A 152 10.17 -5.92 -17.14
CA ALA A 152 9.58 -4.82 -16.38
C ALA A 152 10.01 -4.90 -14.91
N THR A 153 9.94 -6.10 -14.33
CA THR A 153 10.33 -6.36 -12.94
C THR A 153 11.80 -5.98 -12.71
N GLN A 154 12.71 -6.47 -13.54
CA GLN A 154 14.14 -6.14 -13.43
C GLN A 154 14.42 -4.64 -13.61
N THR A 155 13.70 -3.98 -14.53
CA THR A 155 13.87 -2.53 -14.79
C THR A 155 13.44 -1.69 -13.58
N LEU A 156 12.31 -2.05 -12.97
CA LEU A 156 11.77 -1.35 -11.80
C LEU A 156 12.60 -1.61 -10.54
N GLU A 157 12.99 -2.86 -10.30
CA GLU A 157 13.87 -3.23 -9.18
C GLU A 157 15.26 -2.59 -9.31
N GLY A 158 15.82 -2.57 -10.52
CA GLY A 158 17.07 -1.86 -10.82
C GLY A 158 16.97 -0.34 -10.62
N SER A 159 15.75 0.21 -10.64
CA SER A 159 15.47 1.61 -10.31
C SER A 159 15.10 1.82 -8.83
N GLY A 160 15.19 0.79 -7.99
CA GLY A 160 14.97 0.87 -6.55
C GLY A 160 13.50 0.81 -6.13
N PHE A 161 12.61 0.24 -6.96
CA PHE A 161 11.22 0.00 -6.63
C PHE A 161 10.95 -1.47 -6.30
N SER A 162 9.92 -1.74 -5.50
CA SER A 162 9.36 -3.09 -5.38
C SER A 162 8.29 -3.30 -6.45
N VAL A 163 8.06 -4.53 -6.88
CA VAL A 163 7.08 -4.82 -7.95
C VAL A 163 6.04 -5.80 -7.46
N THR A 164 4.77 -5.51 -7.79
CA THR A 164 3.65 -6.44 -7.62
C THR A 164 3.02 -6.68 -8.97
N VAL A 165 2.79 -7.94 -9.33
CA VAL A 165 2.05 -8.30 -10.54
C VAL A 165 0.56 -8.33 -10.22
N GLY A 166 -0.18 -7.41 -10.82
CA GLY A 166 -1.64 -7.33 -10.71
C GLY A 166 -2.38 -8.30 -11.64
N PRO A 167 -3.72 -8.29 -11.62
CA PRO A 167 -4.52 -9.10 -12.53
C PRO A 167 -4.29 -8.68 -13.99
N ALA A 168 -4.41 -9.63 -14.91
CA ALA A 168 -4.30 -9.34 -16.34
C ALA A 168 -5.43 -8.41 -16.80
N VAL A 169 -5.09 -7.45 -17.65
CA VAL A 169 -6.02 -6.45 -18.19
C VAL A 169 -6.24 -6.62 -19.69
N GLN A 170 -7.36 -6.09 -20.15
CA GLN A 170 -7.72 -6.11 -21.56
C GLN A 170 -6.72 -5.28 -22.38
N SER A 171 -5.98 -5.93 -23.29
CA SER A 171 -5.03 -5.25 -24.15
C SER A 171 -4.79 -6.04 -25.44
N ASN A 172 -4.38 -5.33 -26.49
CA ASN A 172 -3.98 -5.89 -27.77
C ASN A 172 -2.49 -6.28 -27.81
N LEU A 173 -1.74 -6.01 -26.74
CA LEU A 173 -0.36 -6.50 -26.59
C LEU A 173 -0.34 -8.03 -26.43
N PRO A 174 0.75 -8.70 -26.84
CA PRO A 174 0.96 -10.11 -26.52
C PRO A 174 0.74 -10.41 -25.03
N THR A 175 0.21 -11.60 -24.73
CA THR A 175 0.17 -12.11 -23.36
C THR A 175 1.56 -12.04 -22.74
N ASP A 176 1.63 -11.78 -21.43
CA ASP A 176 2.87 -11.61 -20.67
C ASP A 176 3.62 -10.29 -20.89
N GLN A 177 3.11 -9.39 -21.75
CA GLN A 177 3.58 -8.00 -21.78
C GLN A 177 2.80 -7.13 -20.80
N VAL A 178 3.47 -6.19 -20.14
CA VAL A 178 2.83 -5.19 -19.28
C VAL A 178 1.95 -4.28 -20.11
N ALA A 179 0.65 -4.31 -19.83
CA ALA A 179 -0.34 -3.44 -20.48
C ALA A 179 -0.62 -2.18 -19.66
N GLN A 180 -0.44 -2.24 -18.34
CA GLN A 180 -0.63 -1.10 -17.45
C GLN A 180 0.41 -1.14 -16.33
N GLN A 181 0.84 0.05 -15.90
CA GLN A 181 1.61 0.24 -14.67
C GLN A 181 0.92 1.29 -13.80
N ASP A 182 1.01 1.12 -12.48
CA ASP A 182 0.53 2.10 -11.51
C ASP A 182 1.50 2.19 -10.32
N PRO A 183 2.01 3.39 -9.97
CA PRO A 183 1.86 4.66 -10.68
C PRO A 183 2.36 4.66 -12.14
N GLY A 184 1.82 5.59 -12.94
CA GLY A 184 2.34 5.86 -14.29
C GLY A 184 3.78 6.38 -14.29
N PRO A 185 4.48 6.38 -15.44
CA PRO A 185 5.88 6.81 -15.52
C PRO A 185 6.04 8.27 -15.12
N GLY A 186 7.23 8.63 -14.61
CA GLY A 186 7.54 9.98 -14.14
C GLY A 186 8.32 9.97 -12.84
N GLN A 187 7.75 10.51 -11.77
CA GLN A 187 8.33 10.43 -10.42
C GLN A 187 7.46 9.61 -9.49
N ALA A 188 8.10 8.72 -8.75
CA ALA A 188 7.46 7.97 -7.68
C ALA A 188 8.34 7.98 -6.43
N VAL A 189 7.74 7.65 -5.29
CA VAL A 189 8.43 7.62 -4.01
C VAL A 189 9.51 6.55 -4.06
N THR A 190 10.74 6.90 -3.71
CA THR A 190 11.85 5.95 -3.68
C THR A 190 11.49 4.76 -2.79
N GLY A 191 11.67 3.53 -3.29
CA GLY A 191 11.32 2.30 -2.57
C GLY A 191 9.86 1.90 -2.58
N SER A 192 8.96 2.68 -3.22
CA SER A 192 7.54 2.30 -3.31
C SER A 192 7.32 1.05 -4.14
N THR A 193 6.18 0.39 -3.92
CA THR A 193 5.71 -0.71 -4.75
C THR A 193 5.00 -0.18 -6.00
N ILE A 194 5.38 -0.70 -7.16
CA ILE A 194 4.74 -0.43 -8.46
C ILE A 194 3.95 -1.67 -8.86
N THR A 195 2.68 -1.48 -9.19
CA THR A 195 1.84 -2.56 -9.71
C THR A 195 1.94 -2.59 -11.22
N ILE A 196 2.30 -3.74 -11.79
CA ILE A 196 2.27 -3.99 -13.23
C ILE A 196 1.17 -5.00 -13.56
N SER A 197 0.36 -4.70 -14.56
CA SER A 197 -0.74 -5.56 -14.98
C SER A 197 -0.44 -6.12 -16.38
N PRO A 198 -0.33 -7.45 -16.55
CA PRO A 198 -0.04 -8.05 -17.84
C PRO A 198 -1.23 -7.95 -18.79
N SER A 199 -0.97 -8.00 -20.09
CA SER A 199 -1.98 -8.12 -21.13
C SER A 199 -2.60 -9.51 -21.11
N ASN A 200 -3.93 -9.57 -21.26
CA ASN A 200 -4.62 -10.83 -21.54
C ASN A 200 -4.59 -11.21 -23.04
N GLY A 201 -4.11 -10.34 -23.93
CA GLY A 201 -4.01 -10.58 -25.37
C GLY A 201 -5.34 -10.66 -26.11
N GLN A 202 -6.46 -10.28 -25.48
CA GLN A 202 -7.80 -10.42 -26.05
C GLN A 202 -8.38 -9.10 -26.59
N GLY A 203 -7.62 -8.01 -26.52
CA GLY A 203 -8.05 -6.68 -26.97
C GLY A 203 -8.00 -6.54 -28.49
N VAL A 204 -9.12 -6.19 -29.09
CA VAL A 204 -9.17 -5.66 -30.45
C VAL A 204 -9.35 -4.15 -30.36
N PRO A 205 -8.51 -3.33 -31.02
CA PRO A 205 -8.69 -1.88 -31.00
C PRO A 205 -9.97 -1.50 -31.77
N VAL A 206 -10.81 -0.66 -31.18
CA VAL A 206 -12.02 -0.14 -31.86
C VAL A 206 -11.59 0.68 -33.10
N PRO A 207 -12.00 0.31 -34.32
CA PRO A 207 -11.69 1.08 -35.53
C PRO A 207 -12.21 2.51 -35.45
N ASN A 208 -11.46 3.45 -36.03
CA ASN A 208 -11.98 4.79 -36.26
C ASN A 208 -12.99 4.76 -37.43
N VAL A 209 -14.26 4.98 -37.11
CA VAL A 209 -15.37 5.02 -38.07
C VAL A 209 -16.04 6.40 -38.13
N VAL A 210 -15.44 7.42 -37.54
CA VAL A 210 -15.94 8.81 -37.60
C VAL A 210 -16.00 9.27 -39.06
N GLY A 211 -17.09 9.95 -39.43
CA GLY A 211 -17.34 10.42 -40.79
C GLY A 211 -17.93 9.39 -41.75
N LYS A 212 -18.03 8.11 -41.35
CA LYS A 212 -18.75 7.08 -42.12
C LYS A 212 -20.27 7.17 -41.89
N THR A 213 -21.04 6.63 -42.83
CA THR A 213 -22.46 6.38 -42.62
C THR A 213 -22.67 5.34 -41.52
N MET A 214 -23.83 5.33 -40.86
CA MET A 214 -24.14 4.32 -39.84
C MET A 214 -23.98 2.87 -40.36
N GLY A 215 -24.38 2.62 -41.61
CA GLY A 215 -24.27 1.30 -42.25
C GLY A 215 -22.82 0.88 -42.50
N ASP A 216 -22.01 1.79 -43.05
CA ASP A 216 -20.60 1.52 -43.32
C ASP A 216 -19.79 1.38 -42.03
N ALA A 217 -20.10 2.20 -41.02
CA ALA A 217 -19.48 2.12 -39.70
C ALA A 217 -19.82 0.80 -39.00
N ALA A 218 -21.09 0.36 -39.04
CA ALA A 218 -21.50 -0.91 -38.46
C ALA A 218 -20.83 -2.11 -39.14
N THR A 219 -20.68 -2.06 -40.47
CA THR A 219 -19.95 -3.09 -41.23
C THR A 219 -18.47 -3.12 -40.82
N ALA A 220 -17.81 -1.97 -40.80
CA ALA A 220 -16.40 -1.88 -40.40
C ALA A 220 -16.15 -2.37 -38.96
N LEU A 221 -17.06 -2.09 -38.02
CA LEU A 221 -16.97 -2.60 -36.65
C LEU A 221 -17.17 -4.12 -36.58
N LYS A 222 -18.12 -4.68 -37.33
CA LYS A 222 -18.34 -6.13 -37.41
C LYS A 222 -17.16 -6.86 -38.03
N ASP A 223 -16.56 -6.29 -39.08
CA ASP A 223 -15.37 -6.84 -39.74
C ASP A 223 -14.15 -6.85 -38.81
N ALA A 224 -14.07 -5.85 -37.92
CA ALA A 224 -13.09 -5.82 -36.82
C ALA A 224 -13.45 -6.77 -35.66
N GLY A 225 -14.57 -7.50 -35.72
CA GLY A 225 -14.96 -8.49 -34.73
C GLY A 225 -15.84 -7.96 -33.60
N PHE A 226 -16.43 -6.76 -33.72
CA PHE A 226 -17.43 -6.25 -32.79
C PHE A 226 -18.85 -6.63 -33.24
N ASN A 227 -19.40 -7.68 -32.62
CA ASN A 227 -20.65 -8.29 -33.09
C ASN A 227 -21.92 -7.54 -32.66
N SER A 228 -21.82 -6.61 -31.70
CA SER A 228 -22.97 -5.88 -31.16
C SER A 228 -22.82 -4.37 -31.37
N VAL A 229 -23.18 -3.87 -32.55
CA VAL A 229 -23.18 -2.43 -32.84
C VAL A 229 -24.51 -1.80 -32.44
N LYS A 230 -24.47 -0.81 -31.53
CA LYS A 230 -25.63 0.00 -31.12
C LYS A 230 -25.54 1.39 -31.74
N GLY A 231 -26.67 2.08 -31.86
CA GLY A 231 -26.73 3.43 -32.41
C GLY A 231 -27.40 4.42 -31.46
N THR A 232 -26.83 5.61 -31.33
CA THR A 232 -27.40 6.76 -30.62
C THR A 232 -27.44 7.95 -31.57
N CYS A 233 -28.66 8.39 -31.89
CA CYS A 233 -28.92 9.47 -32.83
C CYS A 233 -28.93 10.83 -32.13
N THR A 234 -28.30 11.83 -32.74
CA THR A 234 -28.41 13.24 -32.39
C THR A 234 -29.00 14.01 -33.58
N PRO A 235 -30.14 14.72 -33.44
CA PRO A 235 -30.67 15.55 -34.51
C PRO A 235 -29.72 16.69 -34.89
N GLY A 236 -29.53 16.96 -36.18
CA GLY A 236 -28.67 18.03 -36.66
C GLY A 236 -28.69 18.16 -38.19
N ASN A 237 -27.80 18.99 -38.75
CA ASN A 237 -27.72 19.23 -40.21
C ASN A 237 -27.09 18.06 -41.00
N GLY A 238 -27.25 16.83 -40.53
CA GLY A 238 -26.76 15.61 -41.19
C GLY A 238 -27.67 15.14 -42.31
N ASP A 239 -27.17 14.23 -43.15
CA ASP A 239 -27.99 13.52 -44.13
C ASP A 239 -28.92 12.49 -43.44
N ASP A 240 -29.89 11.95 -44.19
CA ASP A 240 -30.79 10.92 -43.66
C ASP A 240 -30.06 9.58 -43.42
N SER A 241 -28.89 9.39 -44.03
CA SER A 241 -28.05 8.19 -43.88
C SER A 241 -27.37 8.13 -42.51
N GLY A 242 -27.07 9.29 -41.92
CA GLY A 242 -26.49 9.48 -40.59
C GLY A 242 -24.99 9.33 -40.58
N THR A 243 -24.31 10.40 -40.18
CA THR A 243 -22.85 10.44 -40.12
C THR A 243 -22.38 10.19 -38.69
N VAL A 244 -21.49 9.22 -38.50
CA VAL A 244 -20.91 8.90 -37.19
C VAL A 244 -20.01 10.03 -36.71
N SER A 245 -20.26 10.52 -35.50
CA SER A 245 -19.47 11.55 -34.82
C SER A 245 -18.50 10.97 -33.79
N ALA A 246 -18.82 9.83 -33.17
CA ALA A 246 -17.96 9.16 -32.19
C ALA A 246 -18.36 7.69 -31.96
N THR A 247 -17.50 6.94 -31.27
CA THR A 247 -17.78 5.59 -30.76
C THR A 247 -17.63 5.52 -29.25
N THR A 248 -18.34 4.60 -28.60
CA THR A 248 -18.09 4.18 -27.22
C THR A 248 -17.94 2.65 -27.16
N PRO A 249 -16.76 2.11 -26.78
CA PRO A 249 -15.52 2.81 -26.44
C PRO A 249 -14.96 3.67 -27.59
N ALA A 250 -14.12 4.65 -27.26
CA ALA A 250 -13.51 5.55 -28.24
C ALA A 250 -12.60 4.77 -29.21
N ALA A 251 -12.47 5.28 -30.43
CA ALA A 251 -11.57 4.70 -31.43
C ALA A 251 -10.14 4.52 -30.86
N GLY A 252 -9.52 3.40 -31.18
CA GLY A 252 -8.20 3.00 -30.66
C GLY A 252 -8.23 2.31 -29.29
N THR A 253 -9.34 2.38 -28.54
CA THR A 253 -9.47 1.67 -27.25
C THR A 253 -9.50 0.16 -27.48
N PRO A 254 -8.66 -0.65 -26.81
CA PRO A 254 -8.77 -2.10 -26.84
C PRO A 254 -10.06 -2.57 -26.17
N ALA A 255 -10.87 -3.36 -26.87
CA ALA A 255 -12.11 -3.93 -26.36
C ALA A 255 -12.20 -5.43 -26.68
N PRO A 256 -12.93 -6.23 -25.90
CA PRO A 256 -13.05 -7.67 -26.15
C PRO A 256 -13.65 -7.98 -27.52
N LYS A 257 -13.14 -9.00 -28.19
CA LYS A 257 -13.77 -9.51 -29.41
C LYS A 257 -15.22 -9.90 -29.11
N GLY A 258 -16.14 -9.49 -29.99
CA GLY A 258 -17.57 -9.70 -29.83
C GLY A 258 -18.27 -8.69 -28.90
N SER A 259 -17.54 -7.79 -28.24
CA SER A 259 -18.14 -6.78 -27.35
C SER A 259 -19.01 -5.78 -28.12
N SER A 260 -19.85 -5.04 -27.38
CA SER A 260 -20.67 -4.00 -27.97
C SER A 260 -19.91 -2.70 -28.18
N VAL A 261 -20.14 -2.05 -29.32
CA VAL A 261 -19.67 -0.68 -29.60
C VAL A 261 -20.89 0.18 -29.94
N THR A 262 -21.04 1.32 -29.26
CA THR A 262 -22.10 2.29 -29.53
C THR A 262 -21.59 3.34 -30.52
N LEU A 263 -22.30 3.53 -31.62
CA LEU A 263 -22.10 4.61 -32.58
C LEU A 263 -22.93 5.82 -32.17
N ASN A 264 -22.26 6.95 -31.91
CA ASN A 264 -22.92 8.25 -31.84
C ASN A 264 -22.95 8.82 -33.26
N TYR A 265 -24.12 9.19 -33.77
CA TYR A 265 -24.26 9.70 -35.14
C TYR A 265 -25.26 10.86 -35.23
N VAL A 266 -25.08 11.69 -36.26
CA VAL A 266 -25.91 12.87 -36.52
C VAL A 266 -26.78 12.63 -37.75
N LYS A 267 -28.09 12.85 -37.63
CA LYS A 267 -29.09 12.79 -38.73
C LYS A 267 -30.01 14.00 -38.71
N LYS A 268 -30.64 14.30 -39.84
CA LYS A 268 -31.70 15.33 -39.92
C LYS A 268 -32.85 15.05 -38.96
N ASN A 269 -33.32 13.80 -38.93
CA ASN A 269 -34.34 13.30 -38.02
C ASN A 269 -33.89 11.99 -37.37
N CYS A 270 -34.13 11.89 -36.07
CA CYS A 270 -34.13 10.63 -35.32
C CYS A 270 -35.58 10.13 -35.25
#